data_AF-A0A430QJ88-F1
#
_entry.id   AF-A0A430QJ88-F1
#
_cell.length_a   1.000
_cell.length_b   1.000
_cell.length_c   1.000
_cell.angle_alpha   90.00
_cell.angle_beta   90.00
_cell.angle_gamma   90.00
#
_symmetry.space_group_name_H-M   'P 1'
#
loop_
_entity.id
_entity.type
_entity.pdbx_description
1 polymer ?
#
loop_
_entity_poly.entity_id
_entity_poly.type
_entity_poly.pdbx_seq_one_letter_code
_entity_poly.pdbx_strand_id
1 'polypeptide(L)'
;MVTKIYVIVDFFVQPASVAKSLAVQECHELAAVFLLGKAKCEFAAKNLTSEASTLFTAAKYFIQADDKLVSTNSVNYEDNLNCAILCLLRAARVNDFITFNIYAYNRSMN
;
A
#
# COMPACT_ATOMS: atom_id res chain seq x y z
N MET A 1 22.73 -7.51 -18.60
CA MET A 1 22.81 -7.46 -17.12
C MET A 1 22.93 -6.01 -16.60
N VAL A 2 22.19 -5.05 -17.20
CA VAL A 2 22.38 -3.59 -16.96
C VAL A 2 21.11 -2.89 -16.47
N THR A 3 19.94 -3.54 -16.55
CA THR A 3 18.64 -2.93 -16.21
C THR A 3 18.34 -2.87 -14.70
N LYS A 4 19.01 -3.69 -13.88
CA LYS A 4 18.72 -3.78 -12.43
C LYS A 4 19.25 -2.60 -11.60
N ILE A 5 20.19 -1.81 -12.15
CA ILE A 5 20.86 -0.72 -11.40
C ILE A 5 20.11 0.62 -11.56
N TYR A 6 19.37 0.82 -12.65
CA TYR A 6 18.63 2.08 -12.87
C TYR A 6 17.52 2.34 -11.84
N VAL A 7 16.98 1.29 -11.21
CA VAL A 7 15.88 1.43 -10.23
C VAL A 7 16.35 2.10 -8.93
N ILE A 8 17.65 2.07 -8.62
CA ILE A 8 18.19 2.63 -7.37
C ILE A 8 18.51 4.13 -7.51
N VAL A 9 18.77 4.62 -8.72
CA VAL A 9 19.20 6.02 -8.96
C VAL A 9 18.00 6.98 -9.09
N ASP A 10 16.79 6.44 -9.26
CA ASP A 10 15.52 7.17 -9.26
C ASP A 10 14.92 7.36 -7.84
N PHE A 11 15.75 7.40 -6.80
CA PHE A 11 15.29 7.57 -5.40
C PHE A 11 14.63 8.94 -5.11
N PHE A 12 14.61 9.86 -6.10
CA PHE A 12 13.81 11.09 -6.12
C PHE A 12 12.43 10.93 -6.79
N VAL A 13 12.10 9.74 -7.30
CA VAL A 13 10.84 9.48 -8.00
C VAL A 13 9.74 9.17 -7.00
N GLN A 14 8.64 9.91 -7.12
CA GLN A 14 7.42 9.75 -6.33
C GLN A 14 7.03 8.26 -6.20
N PRO A 15 6.92 7.71 -4.97
CA PRO A 15 6.64 6.27 -4.76
C PRO A 15 5.41 5.75 -5.52
N ALA A 16 4.43 6.62 -5.79
CA ALA A 16 3.25 6.32 -6.60
C ALA A 16 3.58 5.94 -8.05
N SER A 17 4.49 6.66 -8.69
CA SER A 17 4.86 6.44 -10.10
C SER A 17 5.63 5.14 -10.27
N VAL A 18 6.54 4.84 -9.34
CA VAL A 18 7.29 3.57 -9.33
C VAL A 18 6.34 2.39 -9.10
N ALA A 19 5.44 2.49 -8.12
CA ALA A 19 4.45 1.44 -7.85
C ALA A 19 3.59 1.13 -9.09
N LYS A 20 3.14 2.16 -9.82
CA LYS A 20 2.34 1.98 -11.05
C LYS A 20 3.13 1.25 -12.14
N SER A 21 4.38 1.63 -12.38
CA SER A 21 5.24 0.98 -13.38
C SER A 21 5.51 -0.50 -13.03
N LEU A 22 5.76 -0.78 -11.75
CA LEU A 22 5.98 -2.15 -11.26
C LEU A 22 4.72 -3.02 -11.37
N ALA A 23 3.54 -2.45 -11.11
CA ALA A 23 2.27 -3.16 -11.27
C ALA A 23 2.02 -3.53 -12.75
N VAL A 24 2.36 -2.65 -13.70
CA VAL A 24 2.27 -2.96 -15.15
C VAL A 24 3.21 -4.10 -15.54
N GLN A 25 4.36 -4.22 -14.87
CA GLN A 25 5.30 -5.32 -15.06
C GLN A 25 4.95 -6.58 -14.25
N GLU A 26 3.78 -6.62 -13.62
CA GLU A 26 3.32 -7.69 -12.72
C GLU A 26 4.26 -7.99 -11.54
N CYS A 27 5.07 -7.01 -11.14
CA CYS A 27 5.89 -7.04 -9.93
C CYS A 27 5.08 -6.54 -8.73
N HIS A 28 3.95 -7.19 -8.45
CA HIS A 28 2.94 -6.71 -7.50
C HIS A 28 3.48 -6.56 -6.08
N GLU A 29 4.31 -7.48 -5.60
CA GLU A 29 4.95 -7.39 -4.27
C GLU A 29 5.77 -6.10 -4.13
N LEU A 30 6.65 -5.82 -5.11
CA LEU A 30 7.48 -4.61 -5.07
C LEU A 30 6.62 -3.35 -5.25
N ALA A 31 5.60 -3.40 -6.10
CA ALA A 31 4.64 -2.31 -6.23
C ALA A 31 3.94 -2.00 -4.89
N ALA A 32 3.55 -3.03 -4.14
CA ALA A 32 2.96 -2.89 -2.82
C ALA A 32 3.93 -2.26 -1.81
N VAL A 33 5.21 -2.66 -1.82
CA VAL A 33 6.26 -2.06 -0.96
C VAL A 33 6.42 -0.55 -1.22
N PHE A 34 6.42 -0.12 -2.49
CA PHE A 34 6.46 1.31 -2.82
C PHE A 34 5.20 2.05 -2.35
N LEU A 35 4.03 1.42 -2.41
CA LEU A 35 2.80 1.99 -1.85
C LEU A 35 2.84 2.08 -0.32
N LEU A 36 3.50 1.16 0.39
CA LEU A 36 3.75 1.32 1.83
C LEU A 36 4.61 2.55 2.11
N GLY A 37 5.62 2.81 1.29
CA GLY A 37 6.41 4.05 1.32
C GLY A 37 5.53 5.29 1.14
N LYS A 38 4.65 5.28 0.13
CA LYS A 38 3.67 6.35 -0.08
C LYS A 38 2.74 6.53 1.13
N ALA A 39 2.19 5.45 1.69
CA ALA A 39 1.30 5.52 2.85
C ALA A 39 1.99 6.16 4.06
N LYS A 40 3.28 5.90 4.28
CA LYS A 40 4.07 6.57 5.32
C LYS A 40 4.20 8.07 5.06
N CYS A 41 4.38 8.51 3.81
CA CYS A 41 4.40 9.92 3.46
C CYS A 41 3.04 10.59 3.72
N GLU A 42 1.93 9.94 3.37
CA GLU A 42 0.57 10.47 3.62
C GLU A 42 0.27 10.57 5.12
N PHE A 43 0.68 9.58 5.91
CA PHE A 43 0.61 9.63 7.37
C PHE A 43 1.39 10.82 7.93
N ALA A 44 2.64 11.03 7.48
CA ALA A 44 3.46 12.16 7.90
C ALA A 44 2.84 13.52 7.52
N ALA A 45 2.16 13.57 6.37
CA ALA A 45 1.39 14.74 5.91
C ALA A 45 0.01 14.89 6.59
N LYS A 46 -0.35 13.99 7.52
CA LYS A 46 -1.68 13.91 8.17
C LYS A 46 -2.86 13.75 7.20
N ASN A 47 -2.60 13.22 6.01
CA ASN A 47 -3.61 12.96 5.00
C ASN A 47 -4.19 11.55 5.17
N LEU A 48 -5.03 11.40 6.19
CA LEU A 48 -5.56 10.10 6.62
C LEU A 48 -6.37 9.38 5.54
N THR A 49 -7.14 10.11 4.74
CA THR A 49 -7.92 9.52 3.64
C THR A 49 -7.01 8.94 2.56
N SER A 50 -5.94 9.65 2.19
CA SER A 50 -4.96 9.15 1.21
C SER A 50 -4.11 8.01 1.77
N GLU A 51 -3.77 8.05 3.06
CA GLU A 51 -3.11 6.93 3.75
C GLU A 51 -3.97 5.66 3.63
N ALA A 52 -5.25 5.72 4.03
CA ALA A 52 -6.16 4.58 3.97
C ALA A 52 -6.33 4.05 2.54
N SER A 53 -6.58 4.94 1.56
CA SER A 53 -6.71 4.55 0.15
C SER A 53 -5.45 3.89 -0.41
N THR A 54 -4.28 4.42 -0.04
CA THR A 54 -2.99 3.86 -0.45
C THR A 54 -2.75 2.48 0.17
N LEU A 55 -3.10 2.28 1.43
CA LEU A 55 -3.02 0.98 2.12
C LEU A 55 -3.96 -0.06 1.50
N PHE A 56 -5.19 0.31 1.12
CA PHE A 56 -6.09 -0.59 0.38
C PHE A 56 -5.47 -1.03 -0.96
N THR A 57 -4.83 -0.11 -1.67
CA THR A 57 -4.16 -0.43 -2.94
C THR A 57 -2.95 -1.32 -2.73
N ALA A 58 -2.15 -1.10 -1.68
CA ALA A 58 -1.04 -1.98 -1.30
C ALA A 58 -1.52 -3.39 -0.97
N ALA A 59 -2.60 -3.52 -0.18
CA ALA A 59 -3.19 -4.80 0.16
C ALA A 59 -3.62 -5.59 -1.09
N LYS A 60 -4.26 -4.91 -2.06
CA LYS A 60 -4.62 -5.53 -3.34
C LYS A 60 -3.41 -6.11 -4.06
N TYR A 61 -2.30 -5.36 -4.11
CA TYR A 61 -1.08 -5.83 -4.78
C TYR A 61 -0.41 -6.99 -4.04
N PHE A 62 -0.43 -7.00 -2.72
CA PHE A 62 0.02 -8.17 -1.96
C PHE A 62 -0.84 -9.41 -2.25
N ILE A 63 -2.17 -9.28 -2.32
CA ILE A 63 -3.05 -10.41 -2.70
C ILE A 63 -2.73 -10.89 -4.11
N GLN A 64 -2.53 -9.99 -5.08
CA GLN A 64 -2.16 -10.37 -6.44
C GLN A 64 -0.78 -11.02 -6.54
N ALA A 65 0.15 -10.66 -5.65
CA ALA A 65 1.45 -11.32 -5.55
C ALA A 65 1.30 -12.75 -4.99
N ASP A 66 0.45 -12.92 -3.97
CA ASP A 66 0.13 -14.22 -3.38
C ASP A 66 -0.55 -15.16 -4.40
N ASP A 67 -1.56 -14.67 -5.11
CA ASP A 67 -2.24 -15.40 -6.20
C ASP A 67 -1.25 -15.86 -7.29
N LYS A 68 -0.22 -15.04 -7.58
CA LYS A 68 0.84 -15.39 -8.54
C LYS A 68 1.73 -16.52 -8.01
N LEU A 69 2.05 -16.55 -6.72
CA LEU A 69 2.80 -17.65 -6.11
C LEU A 69 1.98 -18.95 -6.15
N VAL A 70 0.69 -18.87 -5.80
CA VAL A 70 -0.23 -20.02 -5.83
C VAL A 70 -0.37 -20.56 -7.25
N SER A 71 -0.63 -19.72 -8.25
CA SER A 71 -0.81 -20.15 -9.65
C SER A 71 0.45 -20.73 -10.29
N THR A 72 1.63 -20.41 -9.76
CA THR A 72 2.92 -20.93 -10.26
C THR A 72 3.42 -22.15 -9.48
N ASN A 73 2.65 -22.66 -8.50
CA ASN A 73 3.10 -23.68 -7.53
C ASN A 73 4.45 -23.30 -6.87
N SER A 74 4.66 -22.00 -6.66
CA SER A 74 5.83 -21.51 -5.93
C SER A 74 5.65 -21.77 -4.44
N VAL A 75 6.77 -21.92 -3.72
CA VAL A 75 6.73 -21.98 -2.26
C VAL A 75 6.13 -20.68 -1.73
N ASN A 76 5.05 -20.79 -0.95
CA ASN A 76 4.37 -19.66 -0.34
C ASN A 76 4.42 -19.78 1.19
N TYR A 77 5.01 -18.77 1.85
CA TYR A 77 5.06 -18.65 3.32
C TYR A 77 3.96 -17.73 3.86
N GLU A 78 3.01 -17.33 3.01
CA GLU A 78 1.90 -16.42 3.33
C GLU A 78 2.35 -15.00 3.72
N ASP A 79 3.61 -14.63 3.43
CA ASP A 79 4.17 -13.30 3.74
C ASP A 79 3.38 -12.17 3.06
N ASN A 80 3.01 -12.39 1.80
CA ASN A 80 2.19 -11.45 1.03
C ASN A 80 0.79 -11.33 1.64
N LEU A 81 0.14 -12.45 1.96
CA LEU A 81 -1.17 -12.44 2.62
C LEU A 81 -1.13 -11.74 3.99
N ASN A 82 -0.10 -12.01 4.80
CA ASN A 82 0.13 -11.33 6.09
C ASN A 82 0.30 -9.82 5.91
N CYS A 83 1.09 -9.39 4.91
CA CYS A 83 1.23 -7.98 4.56
C CYS A 83 -0.09 -7.34 4.14
N ALA A 84 -0.91 -8.04 3.35
CA ALA A 84 -2.23 -7.56 2.95
C ALA A 84 -3.16 -7.35 4.16
N ILE A 85 -3.20 -8.32 5.08
CA ILE A 85 -4.00 -8.23 6.31
C ILE A 85 -3.56 -7.03 7.16
N LEU A 86 -2.25 -6.84 7.36
CA LEU A 86 -1.73 -5.69 8.12
C LEU A 86 -2.10 -4.35 7.48
N CYS A 87 -2.06 -4.26 6.14
CA CYS A 87 -2.51 -3.07 5.41
C CYS A 87 -3.99 -2.78 5.66
N LEU A 88 -4.84 -3.80 5.56
CA LEU A 88 -6.29 -3.67 5.75
C LEU A 88 -6.64 -3.29 7.19
N LEU A 89 -6.00 -3.91 8.19
CA LEU A 89 -6.20 -3.58 9.61
C LEU A 89 -5.81 -2.13 9.90
N ARG A 90 -4.69 -1.65 9.33
CA ARG A 90 -4.28 -0.24 9.45
C ARG A 90 -5.28 0.69 8.77
N ALA A 91 -5.72 0.38 7.55
CA ALA A 91 -6.69 1.18 6.82
C ALA A 91 -8.03 1.29 7.56
N ALA A 92 -8.53 0.18 8.13
CA ALA A 92 -9.74 0.15 8.95
C ALA A 92 -9.61 1.08 10.15
N ARG A 93 -8.50 0.99 10.90
CA ARG A 93 -8.24 1.87 12.06
C ARG A 93 -8.23 3.36 11.67
N VAL A 94 -7.64 3.71 10.53
CA VAL A 94 -7.62 5.09 10.04
C VAL A 94 -9.04 5.55 9.69
N ASN A 95 -9.83 4.70 9.04
CA ASN A 95 -11.21 5.01 8.69
C ASN A 95 -12.11 5.21 9.92
N ASP A 96 -11.98 4.36 10.94
CA ASP A 96 -12.70 4.50 12.21
C ASP A 96 -12.37 5.82 12.90
N PHE A 97 -11.09 6.21 12.89
CA PHE A 97 -10.65 7.49 13.45
C PHE A 97 -11.26 8.68 12.69
N ILE A 98 -11.25 8.66 11.36
CA ILE A 98 -11.88 9.72 10.54
C ILE A 98 -13.37 9.82 10.87
N THR A 99 -14.06 8.69 10.90
CA THR A 99 -15.49 8.59 11.17
C THR A 99 -15.83 9.15 12.56
N PHE A 100 -15.08 8.76 13.59
CA PHE A 100 -15.27 9.28 14.94
C PHE A 100 -15.11 10.81 15.01
N ASN A 101 -14.10 11.37 14.36
CA ASN A 101 -13.88 12.82 14.36
C ASN A 101 -15.01 13.59 13.65
N ILE A 102 -15.53 13.05 12.55
CA ILE A 102 -16.70 13.64 11.87
C ILE A 102 -17.90 13.66 12.81
N TYR A 103 -18.18 12.55 13.50
CA TYR A 103 -19.27 12.48 14.46
C TYR A 103 -19.09 13.45 15.64
N ALA A 104 -17.88 13.53 16.20
CA ALA A 104 -17.57 14.43 17.30
C ALA A 104 -17.74 15.91 16.89
N TYR A 105 -17.27 16.28 15.70
CA TYR A 105 -17.43 17.62 15.15
C TYR A 105 -18.91 17.98 14.97
N ASN A 106 -19.70 17.10 14.35
CA ASN A 106 -21.14 17.33 14.15
C ASN A 106 -21.89 17.48 15.48
N ARG A 107 -21.48 16.77 16.53
CA ARG A 107 -22.07 16.92 17.87
C ARG A 107 -21.73 18.25 18.52
N SER A 108 -20.54 18.81 18.26
CA SER A 108 -20.12 20.09 18.84
C SER A 108 -20.83 21.32 18.24
N MET A 109 -21.47 21.15 17.09
CA MET A 109 -22.20 22.21 16.39
C MET A 109 -23.71 22.24 16.70
N ASN A 110 -24.21 21.26 17.44
CA ASN A 110 -25.60 21.19 17.93
C ASN A 110 -25.65 21.50 19.43
#